data_AF-A0A328PQV8-F1
#
_entry.id   AF-A0A328PQV8-F1
#
_cell.length_a   1.000
_cell.length_b   1.000
_cell.length_c   1.000
_cell.angle_alpha   90.00
_cell.angle_beta   90.00
_cell.angle_gamma   90.00
#
_symmetry.space_group_name_H-M   'P 1'
#
loop_
_entity.id
_entity.type
_entity.pdbx_description
1 polymer ?
#
loop_
_entity_poly.entity_id
_entity_poly.type
_entity_poly.pdbx_seq_one_letter_code
_entity_poly.pdbx_strand_id
1 'polypeptide(L)'
;MIMDSEQLRNFIAFIIIFVSLDLLKSKKLVHRILLFALILFSGTFHIAFLFYIPLIFINIHKNRIVIFLVLVSIITFFIAIMNNNTIPFIGLLTNMVSNDEIVFYLNLKTNLGYLLPVTLHLINLFMIIWSKNILSSSEFKDTKYYRLTDIILYINFIGIIYFPTLLLSLTFYRLLRNIFIINLIVYSNTIYVFRKNILKYLIYLFFVFLNMFLWFYFDLIFTTKPERVLIPFFTQNYFFN
;
A
#
# COMPACT_ATOMS: atom_id res chain seq x y z
N MET A 1 -1.20 14.36 23.08
CA MET A 1 -2.32 14.52 22.12
C MET A 1 -2.47 13.20 21.39
N ILE A 2 -3.47 12.39 21.76
CA ILE A 2 -3.42 10.91 21.66
C ILE A 2 -3.81 10.35 20.27
N MET A 3 -4.09 11.20 19.29
CA MET A 3 -4.06 10.81 17.88
C MET A 3 -3.59 12.01 17.08
N ASP A 4 -2.47 11.85 16.38
CA ASP A 4 -2.01 12.87 15.43
C ASP A 4 -3.13 13.07 14.39
N SER A 5 -3.60 14.30 14.18
CA SER A 5 -4.76 14.57 13.31
C SER A 5 -4.54 14.02 11.89
N GLU A 6 -3.27 13.89 11.50
CA GLU A 6 -2.82 13.25 10.27
C GLU A 6 -3.16 11.75 10.19
N GLN A 7 -3.03 11.00 11.29
CA GLN A 7 -3.36 9.56 11.33
C GLN A 7 -4.87 9.34 11.17
N LEU A 8 -5.69 10.17 11.84
CA LEU A 8 -7.15 10.11 11.73
C LEU A 8 -7.59 10.43 10.29
N ARG A 9 -7.04 11.49 9.69
CA ARG A 9 -7.30 11.85 8.28
C ARG A 9 -6.92 10.72 7.32
N ASN A 10 -5.76 10.08 7.52
CA ASN A 10 -5.34 8.92 6.73
C ASN A 10 -6.30 7.73 6.91
N PHE A 11 -6.75 7.46 8.13
CA PHE A 11 -7.67 6.35 8.41
C PHE A 11 -9.04 6.55 7.74
N ILE A 12 -9.63 7.74 7.85
CA ILE A 12 -10.91 8.07 7.20
C ILE A 12 -10.79 7.93 5.68
N ALA A 13 -9.73 8.52 5.11
CA ALA A 13 -9.44 8.42 3.68
C ALA A 13 -9.27 6.95 3.23
N PHE A 14 -8.61 6.14 4.05
CA PHE A 14 -8.42 4.70 3.80
C PHE A 14 -9.73 3.93 3.81
N ILE A 15 -10.63 4.17 4.77
CA ILE A 15 -11.94 3.49 4.81
C ILE A 15 -12.71 3.74 3.50
N ILE A 16 -12.72 4.98 3.00
CA ILE A 16 -13.39 5.33 1.75
C ILE A 16 -12.81 4.50 0.59
N ILE A 17 -11.48 4.43 0.47
CA ILE A 17 -10.84 3.59 -0.55
C ILE A 17 -11.16 2.12 -0.36
N PHE A 18 -11.05 1.61 0.87
CA PHE A 18 -11.27 0.22 1.20
C PHE A 18 -12.67 -0.25 0.80
N VAL A 19 -13.70 0.53 1.12
CA VAL A 19 -15.09 0.25 0.70
C VAL A 19 -15.23 0.32 -0.82
N SER A 20 -14.56 1.28 -1.47
CA SER A 20 -14.63 1.45 -2.93
C SER A 20 -14.00 0.28 -3.71
N LEU A 21 -13.16 -0.57 -3.09
CA LEU A 21 -12.51 -1.70 -3.77
C LEU A 21 -13.51 -2.72 -4.31
N ASP A 22 -14.72 -2.83 -3.73
CA ASP A 22 -15.75 -3.73 -4.26
C ASP A 22 -16.19 -3.34 -5.68
N LEU A 23 -16.12 -2.04 -6.01
CA LEU A 23 -16.45 -1.52 -7.35
C LEU A 23 -15.50 -2.04 -8.43
N LEU A 24 -14.28 -2.43 -8.08
CA LEU A 24 -13.31 -3.01 -9.02
C LEU A 24 -13.76 -4.37 -9.58
N LYS A 25 -14.68 -5.06 -8.89
CA LYS A 25 -15.26 -6.33 -9.35
C LYS A 25 -16.14 -6.16 -10.59
N SER A 26 -16.69 -4.97 -10.78
CA SER A 26 -17.58 -4.65 -11.90
C SER A 26 -16.81 -4.11 -13.10
N LYS A 27 -17.30 -4.44 -14.30
CA LYS A 27 -16.84 -3.88 -15.58
C LYS A 27 -17.58 -2.61 -15.99
N LYS A 28 -18.69 -2.28 -15.31
CA LYS A 28 -19.57 -1.19 -15.71
C LYS A 28 -18.84 0.15 -15.57
N LEU A 29 -18.91 1.00 -16.59
CA LEU A 29 -18.31 2.34 -16.59
C LEU A 29 -18.76 3.17 -15.38
N VAL A 30 -20.03 3.07 -15.00
CA VAL A 30 -20.59 3.73 -13.82
C VAL A 30 -19.80 3.42 -12.55
N HIS A 31 -19.36 2.17 -12.37
CA HIS A 31 -18.57 1.78 -11.18
C HIS A 31 -17.16 2.37 -11.22
N ARG A 32 -16.59 2.58 -12.42
CA ARG A 32 -15.28 3.22 -12.61
C ARG A 32 -15.34 4.72 -12.33
N ILE A 33 -16.41 5.37 -12.79
CA ILE A 33 -16.68 6.78 -12.49
C ILE A 33 -16.91 6.96 -10.98
N LEU A 34 -17.72 6.09 -10.36
CA LEU A 34 -17.95 6.13 -8.92
C LEU A 34 -16.66 5.89 -8.12
N LEU A 35 -15.82 4.93 -8.54
CA LEU A 35 -14.51 4.71 -7.93
C LEU A 35 -13.62 5.95 -8.03
N PHE A 36 -13.56 6.58 -9.21
CA PHE A 36 -12.80 7.82 -9.41
C PHE A 36 -13.32 8.94 -8.49
N ALA A 37 -14.63 9.14 -8.41
CA ALA A 37 -15.24 10.13 -7.53
C ALA A 37 -14.91 9.87 -6.05
N LEU A 38 -14.95 8.61 -5.61
CA LEU A 38 -14.58 8.23 -4.24
C LEU A 38 -13.09 8.43 -3.95
N ILE A 39 -12.21 8.22 -4.93
CA ILE A 39 -10.77 8.53 -4.79
C ILE A 39 -10.56 10.03 -4.64
N LEU A 40 -11.22 10.85 -5.46
CA LEU A 40 -11.17 12.31 -5.33
C LEU A 40 -11.71 12.78 -3.97
N PHE A 41 -12.82 12.21 -3.52
CA PHE A 41 -13.39 12.50 -2.20
C PHE A 41 -12.46 12.06 -1.05
N SER A 42 -11.81 10.91 -1.16
CA SER A 42 -10.78 10.49 -0.19
C SER A 42 -9.60 11.49 -0.14
N GLY A 43 -9.22 12.05 -1.30
CA GLY A 43 -8.21 13.09 -1.42
C GLY A 43 -8.51 14.37 -0.64
N THR A 44 -9.78 14.71 -0.39
CA THR A 44 -10.15 15.88 0.43
C THR A 44 -9.80 15.69 1.90
N PHE A 45 -9.83 14.43 2.39
CA PHE A 45 -9.36 14.11 3.73
C PHE A 45 -7.83 14.04 3.77
N HIS A 46 -7.18 13.40 2.79
CA HIS A 46 -5.74 13.30 2.77
C HIS A 46 -5.21 13.21 1.33
N ILE A 47 -4.45 14.24 0.88
CA ILE A 47 -4.02 14.41 -0.52
C ILE A 47 -3.29 13.19 -1.10
N ALA A 48 -2.51 12.47 -0.27
CA ALA A 48 -1.81 11.26 -0.71
C ALA A 48 -2.75 10.17 -1.28
N PHE A 49 -4.05 10.18 -0.96
CA PHE A 49 -4.98 9.20 -1.51
C PHE A 49 -5.31 9.40 -2.98
N LEU A 50 -4.99 10.57 -3.56
CA LEU A 50 -5.02 10.76 -5.01
C LEU A 50 -4.06 9.82 -5.74
N PHE A 51 -3.02 9.31 -5.07
CA PHE A 51 -2.14 8.29 -5.64
C PHE A 51 -2.85 6.96 -5.91
N TYR A 52 -4.07 6.72 -5.41
CA TYR A 52 -4.87 5.56 -5.76
C TYR A 52 -5.61 5.69 -7.11
N ILE A 53 -5.53 6.82 -7.82
CA ILE A 53 -6.11 6.99 -9.17
C ILE A 53 -5.79 5.82 -10.12
N PRO A 54 -4.55 5.27 -10.19
CA PRO A 54 -4.25 4.14 -11.06
C PRO A 54 -5.12 2.89 -10.82
N LEU A 55 -5.75 2.73 -9.65
CA LEU A 55 -6.68 1.63 -9.37
C LEU A 55 -7.82 1.53 -10.40
N ILE A 56 -8.22 2.66 -10.99
CA ILE A 56 -9.31 2.73 -11.98
C ILE A 56 -8.99 1.86 -13.20
N PHE A 57 -7.71 1.73 -13.55
CA PHE A 57 -7.25 0.93 -14.68
C PHE A 57 -7.17 -0.57 -14.40
N ILE A 58 -7.35 -1.03 -13.16
CA ILE A 58 -7.39 -2.47 -12.85
C ILE A 58 -8.62 -3.09 -13.52
N ASN A 59 -8.42 -4.03 -14.43
CA ASN A 59 -9.48 -4.81 -15.04
C ASN A 59 -9.18 -6.29 -14.89
N ILE A 60 -10.06 -7.04 -14.23
CA ILE A 60 -9.89 -8.47 -13.93
C ILE A 60 -9.44 -9.31 -15.15
N HIS A 61 -9.77 -8.89 -16.37
CA HIS A 61 -9.46 -9.67 -17.59
C HIS A 61 -8.29 -9.14 -18.43
N LYS A 62 -7.92 -7.86 -18.32
CA LYS A 62 -6.87 -7.25 -19.16
C LYS A 62 -6.15 -6.14 -18.39
N ASN A 63 -4.98 -6.46 -17.84
CA ASN A 63 -4.18 -5.54 -17.02
C ASN A 63 -2.93 -5.01 -17.73
N ARG A 64 -2.95 -4.92 -19.07
CA ARG A 64 -1.80 -4.44 -19.85
C ARG A 64 -1.36 -3.03 -19.43
N ILE A 65 -2.33 -2.14 -19.18
CA ILE A 65 -2.06 -0.76 -18.73
C ILE A 65 -1.39 -0.77 -17.36
N VAL A 66 -1.90 -1.56 -16.40
CA VAL A 66 -1.29 -1.68 -15.07
C VAL A 66 0.14 -2.20 -15.16
N ILE A 67 0.37 -3.25 -15.96
CA ILE A 67 1.72 -3.80 -16.18
C ILE A 67 2.63 -2.75 -16.80
N PHE A 68 2.17 -2.02 -17.81
CA PHE A 68 2.93 -0.93 -18.43
C PHE A 68 3.30 0.15 -17.41
N LEU A 69 2.35 0.62 -16.59
CA LEU A 69 2.61 1.61 -15.55
C LEU A 69 3.64 1.11 -14.53
N VAL A 70 3.52 -0.15 -14.10
CA VAL A 70 4.49 -0.76 -13.17
C VAL A 70 5.89 -0.83 -13.80
N LEU A 71 6.01 -1.24 -15.06
CA LEU A 71 7.30 -1.28 -15.75
C LEU A 71 7.92 0.11 -15.87
N VAL A 72 7.13 1.11 -16.26
CA VAL A 72 7.58 2.51 -16.31
C VAL A 72 8.05 2.96 -14.93
N SER A 73 7.29 2.68 -13.87
CA SER A 73 7.66 3.05 -12.50
C SER A 73 8.94 2.36 -12.01
N ILE A 74 9.15 1.09 -12.36
CA ILE A 74 10.39 0.36 -12.05
C ILE A 74 11.58 1.02 -12.78
N ILE A 75 11.43 1.33 -14.06
CA ILE A 75 12.47 2.02 -14.84
C ILE A 75 12.77 3.38 -14.22
N THR A 76 11.75 4.18 -13.91
CA THR A 76 11.92 5.48 -13.24
C THR A 76 12.59 5.34 -11.88
N PHE A 77 12.24 4.32 -11.09
CA PHE A 77 12.85 4.04 -9.80
C PHE A 77 14.35 3.78 -9.93
N PHE A 78 14.77 2.92 -10.87
CA PHE A 78 16.19 2.64 -11.09
C PHE A 78 16.95 3.85 -11.63
N ILE A 79 16.37 4.60 -12.57
CA ILE A 79 16.98 5.84 -13.08
C ILE A 79 17.16 6.84 -11.93
N ALA A 80 16.17 7.00 -11.06
CA ALA A 80 16.25 7.90 -9.92
C ALA A 80 17.33 7.49 -8.92
N ILE A 81 17.53 6.18 -8.66
CA ILE A 81 18.63 5.68 -7.84
C ILE A 81 19.99 6.02 -8.46
N MET A 82 20.15 5.77 -9.77
CA MET A 82 21.39 6.12 -10.50
C MET A 82 21.65 7.63 -10.50
N ASN A 83 20.59 8.44 -10.40
CA ASN A 83 20.64 9.89 -10.32
C ASN A 83 20.61 10.41 -8.87
N ASN A 84 21.33 9.76 -7.94
CA ASN A 84 21.46 10.16 -6.54
C ASN A 84 20.12 10.40 -5.82
N ASN A 85 19.19 9.46 -5.99
CA ASN A 85 17.82 9.48 -5.45
C ASN A 85 16.99 10.71 -5.88
N THR A 86 17.30 11.31 -7.04
CA THR A 86 16.49 12.38 -7.62
C THR A 86 15.76 11.90 -8.86
N ILE A 87 14.45 12.11 -8.88
CA ILE A 87 13.65 11.76 -10.06
C ILE A 87 14.00 12.76 -11.18
N PRO A 88 14.47 12.29 -12.34
CA PRO A 88 14.77 13.18 -13.46
C PRO A 88 13.49 13.91 -13.89
N PHE A 89 13.64 15.13 -14.38
CA PHE A 89 12.54 16.02 -14.82
C PHE A 89 11.63 16.56 -13.70
N ILE A 90 11.80 16.17 -12.43
CA ILE A 90 10.97 16.72 -11.34
C ILE A 90 11.20 18.23 -11.16
N GLY A 91 12.42 18.70 -11.42
CA GLY A 91 12.77 20.12 -11.42
C GLY A 91 12.01 20.95 -12.47
N LEU A 92 11.60 20.33 -13.59
CA LEU A 92 10.78 21.02 -14.58
C LEU A 92 9.33 21.18 -14.10
N LEU A 93 8.83 20.18 -13.37
CA LEU A 93 7.50 20.23 -12.76
C LEU A 93 7.44 21.22 -11.59
N THR A 94 8.46 21.27 -10.74
CA THR A 94 8.52 22.24 -9.63
C THR A 94 8.52 23.68 -10.14
N ASN A 95 9.15 23.94 -11.29
CA ASN A 95 9.17 25.28 -11.89
C ASN A 95 7.82 25.70 -12.48
N MET A 96 6.92 24.75 -12.77
CA MET A 96 5.56 25.01 -13.25
C MET A 96 4.55 25.16 -12.11
N VAL A 97 4.91 24.73 -10.89
CA VAL A 97 4.02 24.73 -9.72
C VAL A 97 4.47 25.83 -8.77
N SER A 98 3.71 26.91 -8.69
CA SER A 98 3.95 28.06 -7.80
C SER A 98 3.57 27.82 -6.33
N ASN A 99 3.52 26.56 -5.90
CA ASN A 99 3.17 26.19 -4.52
C ASN A 99 4.40 25.67 -3.77
N ASP A 100 4.87 26.47 -2.82
CA ASP A 100 6.09 26.22 -2.04
C ASP A 100 6.03 24.92 -1.22
N GLU A 101 4.85 24.50 -0.75
CA GLU A 101 4.71 23.24 0.00
C GLU A 101 4.97 22.03 -0.90
N ILE A 102 4.46 22.06 -2.14
CA ILE A 102 4.66 20.98 -3.11
C ILE A 102 6.14 20.92 -3.51
N VAL A 103 6.76 22.07 -3.75
CA VAL A 103 8.19 22.16 -4.07
C VAL A 103 9.04 21.62 -2.92
N PHE A 104 8.68 21.90 -1.66
CA PHE A 104 9.36 21.35 -0.50
C PHE A 104 9.33 19.82 -0.47
N TYR A 105 8.15 19.19 -0.62
CA TYR A 105 8.04 17.72 -0.60
C TYR A 105 8.78 17.03 -1.76
N LEU A 106 8.89 17.69 -2.92
CA LEU A 106 9.59 17.16 -4.09
C LEU A 106 11.12 17.31 -4.01
N ASN A 107 11.61 18.26 -3.22
CA ASN A 107 13.04 18.49 -3.01
C ASN A 107 13.63 17.69 -1.85
N LEU A 108 12.79 17.06 -1.02
CA LEU A 108 13.25 16.12 -0.01
C LEU A 108 13.92 14.92 -0.70
N LYS A 109 15.02 14.47 -0.10
CA LYS A 109 15.73 13.27 -0.52
C LYS A 109 15.76 12.30 0.63
N THR A 110 15.24 11.11 0.37
CA THR A 110 15.44 9.98 1.27
C THR A 110 16.75 9.31 0.88
N ASN A 111 17.64 9.09 1.85
CA ASN A 111 18.85 8.28 1.67
C ASN A 111 18.44 6.80 1.54
N LEU A 112 19.08 5.87 2.24
CA LEU A 112 18.74 4.44 2.18
C LEU A 112 17.39 4.06 2.83
N GLY A 113 16.66 5.04 3.41
CA GLY A 113 15.42 4.80 4.13
C GLY A 113 14.32 4.14 3.30
N TYR A 114 14.28 4.35 1.98
CA TYR A 114 13.28 3.76 1.09
C TYR A 114 13.41 2.23 0.96
N LEU A 115 14.58 1.67 1.25
CA LEU A 115 14.83 0.22 1.13
C LEU A 115 13.90 -0.59 2.02
N LEU A 116 13.59 -0.06 3.21
CA LEU A 116 12.71 -0.73 4.17
C LEU A 116 11.28 -0.88 3.65
N PRO A 117 10.53 0.20 3.30
CA PRO A 117 9.18 0.05 2.77
C PRO A 117 9.13 -0.70 1.44
N VAL A 118 10.17 -0.58 0.59
CA VAL A 118 10.29 -1.39 -0.64
C VAL A 118 10.39 -2.88 -0.31
N THR A 119 11.29 -3.25 0.61
CA THR A 119 11.49 -4.66 1.01
C THR A 119 10.23 -5.24 1.64
N LEU A 120 9.58 -4.51 2.54
CA LEU A 120 8.32 -4.93 3.15
C LEU A 120 7.19 -5.11 2.12
N HIS A 121 7.13 -4.24 1.11
CA HIS A 121 6.17 -4.39 0.02
C HIS A 121 6.48 -5.59 -0.88
N LEU A 122 7.76 -5.87 -1.14
CA LEU A 122 8.16 -7.06 -1.90
C LEU A 122 7.84 -8.35 -1.13
N ILE A 123 8.02 -8.39 0.18
CA ILE A 123 7.59 -9.50 1.04
C ILE A 123 6.07 -9.70 0.93
N ASN A 124 5.29 -8.62 0.99
CA ASN A 124 3.84 -8.67 0.79
C ASN A 124 3.44 -9.22 -0.58
N LEU A 125 4.09 -8.74 -1.64
CA LEU A 125 3.84 -9.20 -3.00
C LEU A 125 4.13 -10.70 -3.13
N PHE A 126 5.26 -11.16 -2.57
CA PHE A 126 5.61 -12.59 -2.51
C PHE A 126 4.54 -13.40 -1.76
N MET A 127 4.12 -12.94 -0.58
CA MET A 127 3.07 -13.61 0.21
C MET A 127 1.75 -13.70 -0.55
N ILE A 128 1.33 -12.67 -1.28
CA ILE A 128 0.11 -12.70 -2.10
C ILE A 128 0.24 -13.65 -3.30
N ILE A 129 1.39 -13.68 -3.98
CA ILE A 129 1.64 -14.63 -5.07
C ILE A 129 1.58 -16.06 -4.54
N TRP A 130 2.22 -16.33 -3.39
CA TRP A 130 2.17 -17.63 -2.74
C TRP A 130 0.73 -18.02 -2.38
N SER A 131 -0.02 -17.09 -1.80
CA SER A 131 -1.44 -17.26 -1.45
C SER A 131 -2.31 -17.58 -2.67
N LYS A 132 -2.06 -16.91 -3.79
CA LYS A 132 -2.75 -17.16 -5.07
C LYS A 132 -2.45 -18.55 -5.61
N ASN A 133 -1.20 -19.00 -5.54
CA ASN A 133 -0.81 -20.35 -5.98
C ASN A 133 -1.45 -21.45 -5.12
N ILE A 134 -1.64 -21.19 -3.82
CA ILE A 134 -2.36 -22.10 -2.93
C ILE A 134 -3.85 -22.13 -3.30
N LEU A 135 -4.46 -20.96 -3.50
CA LEU A 135 -5.89 -20.88 -3.86
C LEU A 135 -6.17 -21.51 -5.23
N SER A 136 -5.28 -21.33 -6.21
CA SER A 136 -5.44 -21.88 -7.56
C SER A 136 -5.34 -23.41 -7.63
N SER A 137 -4.66 -24.03 -6.67
CA SER A 137 -4.52 -25.49 -6.53
C SER A 137 -5.56 -26.10 -5.58
N SER A 138 -6.47 -25.28 -5.05
CA SER A 138 -7.53 -25.70 -4.12
C SER A 138 -8.91 -25.69 -4.78
N GLU A 139 -9.92 -26.21 -4.07
CA GLU A 139 -11.33 -26.12 -4.44
C GLU A 139 -11.84 -24.67 -4.64
N PHE A 140 -11.07 -23.67 -4.19
CA PHE A 140 -11.45 -22.26 -4.26
C PHE A 140 -11.09 -21.56 -5.58
N LYS A 141 -10.47 -22.24 -6.55
CA LYS A 141 -9.98 -21.64 -7.82
C LYS A 141 -11.02 -20.81 -8.57
N ASP A 142 -12.28 -21.25 -8.62
CA ASP A 142 -13.35 -20.55 -9.36
C ASP A 142 -14.30 -19.75 -8.46
N THR A 143 -13.92 -19.56 -7.20
CA THR A 143 -14.77 -18.89 -6.21
C THR A 143 -14.54 -17.37 -6.16
N LYS A 144 -15.44 -16.67 -5.45
CA LYS A 144 -15.29 -15.24 -5.13
C LYS A 144 -13.94 -14.94 -4.44
N TYR A 145 -13.40 -15.88 -3.66
CA TYR A 145 -12.13 -15.72 -2.96
C TYR A 145 -10.95 -15.61 -3.93
N TYR A 146 -10.88 -16.47 -4.95
CA TYR A 146 -9.80 -16.40 -5.94
C TYR A 146 -9.85 -15.08 -6.75
N ARG A 147 -11.05 -14.66 -7.18
CA ARG A 147 -11.23 -13.37 -7.88
C ARG A 147 -10.83 -12.16 -7.02
N LEU A 148 -11.13 -12.22 -5.72
CA LEU A 148 -10.70 -11.18 -4.77
C LEU A 148 -9.17 -11.15 -4.64
N THR A 149 -8.53 -12.31 -4.54
CA THR A 149 -7.06 -12.42 -4.51
C THR A 149 -6.43 -11.87 -5.77
N ASP A 150 -7.02 -12.08 -6.95
CA ASP A 150 -6.55 -11.48 -8.20
C ASP A 150 -6.59 -9.95 -8.15
N ILE A 151 -7.71 -9.37 -7.70
CA ILE A 151 -7.83 -7.91 -7.56
C ILE A 151 -6.77 -7.38 -6.59
N ILE A 152 -6.62 -8.01 -5.42
CA ILE A 152 -5.65 -7.59 -4.40
C ILE A 152 -4.21 -7.73 -4.91
N LEU A 153 -3.89 -8.77 -5.69
CA LEU A 153 -2.59 -8.87 -6.35
C LEU A 153 -2.33 -7.69 -7.29
N TYR A 154 -3.33 -7.27 -8.09
CA TYR A 154 -3.18 -6.08 -8.93
C TYR A 154 -3.07 -4.78 -8.14
N ILE A 155 -3.73 -4.67 -6.98
CA ILE A 155 -3.53 -3.54 -6.06
C ILE A 155 -2.07 -3.51 -5.56
N ASN A 156 -1.48 -4.67 -5.23
CA ASN A 156 -0.07 -4.74 -4.83
C ASN A 156 0.88 -4.37 -5.98
N PHE A 157 0.58 -4.78 -7.21
CA PHE A 157 1.33 -4.33 -8.38
C PHE A 157 1.25 -2.81 -8.54
N ILE A 158 0.07 -2.22 -8.36
CA ILE A 158 -0.07 -0.75 -8.35
C ILE A 158 0.74 -0.11 -7.21
N GLY A 159 0.89 -0.78 -6.06
CA GLY A 159 1.80 -0.35 -5.01
C GLY A 159 3.24 -0.09 -5.49
N ILE A 160 3.73 -0.82 -6.49
CA ILE A 160 5.07 -0.62 -7.08
C ILE A 160 5.18 0.73 -7.79
N ILE A 161 4.06 1.29 -8.30
CA ILE A 161 4.03 2.63 -8.91
C ILE A 161 4.51 3.70 -7.93
N TYR A 162 4.38 3.45 -6.62
CA TYR A 162 4.79 4.37 -5.57
C TYR A 162 6.27 4.27 -5.21
N PHE A 163 7.03 3.30 -5.73
CA PHE A 163 8.44 3.14 -5.37
C PHE A 163 9.30 4.38 -5.67
N PRO A 164 9.19 5.04 -6.84
CA PRO A 164 9.87 6.31 -7.09
C PRO A 164 9.56 7.37 -6.03
N THR A 165 8.31 7.44 -5.57
CA THR A 165 7.89 8.46 -4.59
C THR A 165 8.52 8.25 -3.21
N LEU A 166 8.87 7.00 -2.85
CA LEU A 166 9.58 6.68 -1.61
C LEU A 166 11.02 7.19 -1.59
N LEU A 167 11.63 7.44 -2.76
CA LEU A 167 12.95 8.07 -2.86
C LEU A 167 12.88 9.55 -2.47
N LEU A 168 11.74 10.20 -2.74
CA LEU A 168 11.52 11.61 -2.40
C LEU A 168 11.20 11.76 -0.92
N SER A 169 10.15 11.07 -0.47
CA SER A 169 9.68 11.18 0.92
C SER A 169 9.19 9.84 1.44
N LEU A 170 9.63 9.51 2.66
CA LEU A 170 9.11 8.35 3.37
C LEU A 170 7.62 8.49 3.69
N THR A 171 7.02 9.68 3.72
CA THR A 171 5.57 9.86 4.03
C THR A 171 4.65 9.04 3.13
N PHE A 172 5.06 8.75 1.89
CA PHE A 172 4.32 7.91 0.95
C PHE A 172 4.24 6.43 1.36
N TYR A 173 5.06 5.98 2.32
CA TYR A 173 5.00 4.60 2.85
C TYR A 173 3.61 4.24 3.40
N ARG A 174 2.85 5.23 3.86
CA ARG A 174 1.48 5.05 4.37
C ARG A 174 0.57 4.40 3.34
N LEU A 175 0.78 4.66 2.04
CA LEU A 175 0.03 4.03 0.95
C LEU A 175 0.32 2.53 0.88
N LEU A 176 1.58 2.13 1.03
CA LEU A 176 1.99 0.72 1.06
C LEU A 176 1.49 0.02 2.32
N ARG A 177 1.54 0.69 3.47
CA ARG A 177 0.97 0.19 4.73
C ARG A 177 -0.54 -0.05 4.62
N ASN A 178 -1.28 0.84 3.96
CA ASN A 178 -2.71 0.67 3.71
C ASN A 178 -2.99 -0.54 2.79
N ILE A 179 -2.14 -0.78 1.78
CA ILE A 179 -2.22 -2.00 0.93
C ILE A 179 -1.95 -3.26 1.77
N PHE A 180 -1.00 -3.21 2.70
CA PHE A 180 -0.75 -4.33 3.62
C PHE A 180 -2.00 -4.72 4.42
N ILE A 181 -2.78 -3.76 4.93
CA ILE A 181 -4.04 -4.05 5.65
C ILE A 181 -5.03 -4.81 4.74
N ILE A 182 -5.11 -4.44 3.46
CA ILE A 182 -5.96 -5.15 2.48
C ILE A 182 -5.46 -6.59 2.27
N ASN A 183 -4.15 -6.82 2.29
CA ASN A 183 -3.54 -8.14 2.09
C ASN A 183 -3.93 -9.15 3.18
N LEU A 184 -4.21 -8.68 4.41
CA LEU A 184 -4.65 -9.54 5.51
C LEU A 184 -5.93 -10.33 5.17
N ILE A 185 -6.78 -9.80 4.29
CA ILE A 185 -7.98 -10.51 3.80
C ILE A 185 -7.60 -11.77 3.02
N VAL A 186 -6.60 -11.65 2.13
CA VAL A 186 -6.11 -12.79 1.34
C VAL A 186 -5.47 -13.82 2.25
N TYR A 187 -4.64 -13.37 3.20
CA TYR A 187 -3.97 -14.27 4.13
C TYR A 187 -4.98 -15.07 4.95
N SER A 188 -6.05 -14.42 5.41
CA SER A 188 -7.15 -15.08 6.12
C SER A 188 -7.83 -16.15 5.27
N ASN A 189 -8.10 -15.86 3.98
CA ASN A 189 -8.67 -16.84 3.06
C ASN A 189 -7.74 -18.04 2.83
N THR A 190 -6.43 -17.80 2.69
CA THR A 190 -5.43 -18.87 2.51
C THR A 190 -5.27 -19.73 3.76
N ILE A 191 -5.30 -19.13 4.95
CA ILE A 191 -5.31 -19.84 6.22
C ILE A 191 -6.51 -20.79 6.29
N TYR A 192 -7.69 -20.34 5.86
CA TYR A 192 -8.90 -21.17 5.81
C TYR A 192 -8.73 -22.41 4.90
N VAL A 193 -8.02 -22.29 3.78
CA VAL A 193 -7.70 -23.44 2.91
C VAL A 193 -6.85 -24.48 3.64
N PHE A 194 -5.88 -24.03 4.44
CA PHE A 194 -5.01 -24.93 5.19
C PHE A 194 -5.59 -25.50 6.48
N ARG A 195 -6.85 -25.18 6.84
CA ARG A 195 -7.47 -25.64 8.10
C ARG A 195 -7.40 -27.15 8.36
N LYS A 196 -7.33 -27.97 7.29
CA LYS A 196 -7.23 -29.43 7.37
C LYS A 196 -5.78 -29.95 7.45
N ASN A 197 -4.78 -29.15 7.11
CA ASN A 197 -3.37 -29.51 7.13
C ASN A 197 -2.61 -28.65 8.14
N ILE A 198 -2.46 -29.16 9.36
CA ILE A 198 -1.91 -28.42 10.50
C ILE A 198 -0.50 -27.88 10.27
N LEU A 199 0.37 -28.65 9.60
CA LEU A 199 1.75 -28.22 9.36
C LEU A 199 1.79 -27.03 8.40
N LYS A 200 1.09 -27.13 7.26
CA LYS A 200 1.01 -26.01 6.29
C LYS A 200 0.33 -24.78 6.89
N TYR A 201 -0.69 -25.00 7.72
CA TYR A 201 -1.36 -23.95 8.48
C TYR A 201 -0.38 -23.20 9.39
N LEU A 202 0.38 -23.92 10.23
CA LEU A 202 1.32 -23.31 11.19
C LEU A 202 2.46 -22.59 10.48
N ILE A 203 3.03 -23.17 9.43
CA ILE A 203 4.10 -22.54 8.64
C ILE A 203 3.59 -21.24 8.03
N TYR A 204 2.45 -21.26 7.35
CA TYR A 204 1.90 -20.07 6.72
C TYR A 204 1.53 -18.99 7.75
N LEU A 205 0.93 -19.39 8.87
CA LEU A 205 0.58 -18.49 9.97
C LEU A 205 1.83 -17.82 10.57
N PHE A 206 2.92 -18.57 10.76
CA PHE A 206 4.20 -18.02 11.21
C PHE A 206 4.71 -16.93 10.27
N PHE A 207 4.67 -17.16 8.95
CA PHE A 207 5.08 -16.14 7.97
C PHE A 207 4.17 -14.90 7.99
N VAL A 208 2.86 -15.07 8.18
CA VAL A 208 1.93 -13.93 8.35
C VAL A 208 2.27 -13.12 9.60
N PHE A 209 2.49 -13.78 10.74
CA PHE A 209 2.87 -13.09 11.98
C PHE A 209 4.24 -12.41 11.88
N LEU A 210 5.22 -13.07 11.27
CA LEU A 210 6.54 -12.48 11.03
C LEU A 210 6.41 -11.21 10.18
N ASN A 211 5.62 -11.26 9.11
CA ASN A 211 5.37 -10.11 8.25
C ASN A 211 4.66 -8.96 9.00
N MET A 212 3.62 -9.27 9.80
CA MET A 212 2.96 -8.29 10.67
C MET A 212 3.93 -7.66 11.66
N PHE A 213 4.77 -8.47 12.30
CA PHE A 213 5.78 -8.00 13.25
C PHE A 213 6.79 -7.07 12.59
N LEU A 214 7.30 -7.42 11.41
CA LEU A 214 8.23 -6.57 10.65
C LEU A 214 7.61 -5.21 10.29
N TRP A 215 6.34 -5.19 9.85
CA TRP A 215 5.61 -3.95 9.58
C TRP A 215 5.43 -3.10 10.84
N PHE A 216 5.03 -3.71 11.94
CA PHE A 216 4.80 -3.01 13.21
C PHE A 216 6.10 -2.44 13.79
N TYR A 217 7.17 -3.24 13.77
CA TYR A 217 8.50 -2.82 14.19
C TYR A 217 9.01 -1.64 13.36
N PHE A 218 8.84 -1.71 12.03
CA PHE A 218 9.21 -0.61 11.15
C PHE A 218 8.41 0.67 11.45
N ASP A 219 7.09 0.54 11.62
CA ASP A 219 6.22 1.69 11.86
C ASP A 219 6.56 2.40 13.19
N LEU A 220 6.78 1.63 14.26
CA LEU A 220 7.04 2.17 15.61
C LEU A 220 8.46 2.67 15.84
N ILE A 221 9.48 2.10 15.19
CA ILE A 221 10.88 2.42 15.47
C ILE A 221 11.45 3.39 14.46
N PHE A 222 11.11 3.25 13.17
CA PHE A 222 11.76 4.02 12.10
C PHE A 222 10.92 5.18 11.60
N THR A 223 9.59 5.03 11.55
CA THR A 223 8.72 6.08 10.99
C THR A 223 8.14 6.99 12.05
N THR A 224 7.80 6.45 13.21
CA THR A 224 7.25 7.19 14.34
C THR A 224 8.34 7.28 15.40
N LYS A 225 8.72 8.49 15.86
CA LYS A 225 9.63 8.59 17.00
C LYS A 225 8.96 7.93 18.22
N PRO A 226 9.58 6.96 18.91
CA PRO A 226 8.99 6.30 20.08
C PRO A 226 8.48 7.28 21.15
N GLU A 227 9.19 8.40 21.31
CA GLU A 227 8.88 9.50 22.21
C GLU A 227 7.52 10.16 21.97
N ARG A 228 6.98 10.07 20.74
CA ARG A 228 5.71 10.69 20.36
C ARG A 228 4.50 9.81 20.61
N VAL A 229 4.68 8.49 20.70
CA VAL A 229 3.56 7.53 20.80
C VAL A 229 3.75 6.54 21.93
N LEU A 230 4.88 5.84 21.99
CA LEU A 230 5.14 4.83 23.02
C LEU A 230 5.21 5.44 24.42
N ILE A 231 6.02 6.49 24.61
CA ILE A 231 6.19 7.11 25.93
C ILE A 231 4.86 7.71 26.44
N PRO A 232 4.12 8.53 25.66
CA PRO A 232 2.82 9.05 26.09
C PRO A 232 1.77 7.97 26.32
N PHE A 233 1.80 6.86 25.56
CA PHE A 233 0.86 5.75 25.75
C PHE A 233 1.01 5.06 27.10
N PHE A 234 2.21 4.99 27.67
CA PHE A 234 2.43 4.41 29.00
C PHE A 234 2.39 5.45 30.13
N THR A 235 2.67 6.73 29.84
CA THR A 235 2.82 7.77 30.88
C THR A 235 1.63 8.72 31.01
N GLN A 236 0.78 8.83 29.98
CA GLN A 236 -0.33 9.80 29.93
C GLN A 236 -1.69 9.13 29.68
N ASN A 237 -1.73 7.81 29.78
CA ASN A 237 -2.92 7.04 29.47
C ASN A 237 -3.72 6.78 30.73
N TYR A 238 -5.00 7.14 30.71
CA TYR A 238 -5.93 7.07 31.83
C TYR A 238 -6.10 5.65 32.40
N PHE A 239 -5.73 4.61 31.65
CA PHE A 239 -5.77 3.23 32.14
C PHE A 239 -4.52 2.82 32.92
N PHE A 240 -3.41 3.55 32.79
CA PHE A 240 -2.13 3.26 33.46
C PHE A 240 -1.76 4.30 34.55
N ASN A 241 -2.50 5.42 34.62
CA ASN A 241 -2.47 6.42 35.70
C ASN A 241 -3.79 6.40 36.46
#